data_AF-A0A419FJX8-F1
#
_entry.id   AF-A0A419FJX8-F1
#
_cell.length_a   1.000
_cell.length_b   1.000
_cell.length_c   1.000
_cell.angle_alpha   90.00
_cell.angle_beta   90.00
_cell.angle_gamma   90.00
#
_symmetry.space_group_name_H-M   'P 1'
#
loop_
_entity.id
_entity.type
_entity.pdbx_description
1 polymer ?
#
loop_
_entity_poly.entity_id
_entity_poly.type
_entity_poly.pdbx_seq_one_letter_code
_entity_poly.pdbx_strand_id
1 'polypeptide(L)'
;MDPDAIPDVIEENPKHRQTLLRRVAVYVPSAAVATALFVYALTALPQSLIMVIVVAIFTIPLDMEAVSAVRDLSAQPVVTEGRIDRKWSKARFAFFGRVHYLMVNRKLFEVGAVAGLELQLGDQVRVEHWPHSHILISVARLTAAPPR
;
A
#
# COMPACT_ATOMS: atom_id res chain seq x y z
N MET A 1 -25.73 16.38 -9.98
CA MET A 1 -24.45 15.63 -9.91
C MET A 1 -23.85 15.84 -11.28
N ASP A 2 -22.91 16.77 -11.37
CA ASP A 2 -22.39 17.25 -12.65
C ASP A 2 -21.42 16.19 -13.22
N PRO A 3 -21.78 15.48 -14.30
CA PRO A 3 -20.96 14.39 -14.81
C PRO A 3 -19.65 14.87 -15.45
N ASP A 4 -19.49 16.18 -15.67
CA ASP A 4 -18.34 16.82 -16.34
C ASP A 4 -17.45 17.65 -15.40
N ALA A 5 -17.67 17.57 -14.08
CA ALA A 5 -16.74 18.17 -13.13
C ALA A 5 -15.38 17.44 -13.25
N ILE A 6 -14.43 18.06 -13.93
CA ILE A 6 -13.07 17.56 -14.08
C ILE A 6 -12.54 17.31 -12.66
N PRO A 7 -12.28 16.04 -12.29
CA PRO A 7 -11.87 15.72 -10.93
C PRO A 7 -10.54 16.43 -10.67
N ASP A 8 -10.45 17.13 -9.55
CA ASP A 8 -9.26 17.90 -9.17
C ASP A 8 -8.16 16.93 -8.78
N VAL A 9 -7.26 16.63 -9.74
CA VAL A 9 -6.17 15.68 -9.56
C VAL A 9 -5.11 16.32 -8.67
N ILE A 10 -5.06 15.88 -7.42
CA ILE A 10 -4.16 16.44 -6.41
C ILE A 10 -2.78 15.81 -6.52
N GLU A 11 -2.72 14.50 -6.77
CA GLU A 11 -1.45 13.80 -6.91
C GLU A 11 -1.57 12.67 -7.93
N GLU A 12 -0.59 12.65 -8.84
CA GLU A 12 -0.37 11.57 -9.78
C GLU A 12 1.04 11.02 -9.56
N ASN A 13 1.16 9.70 -9.50
CA ASN A 13 2.43 9.00 -9.36
C ASN A 13 2.82 8.37 -10.70
N PRO A 14 3.51 9.10 -11.59
CA PRO A 14 3.86 8.61 -12.92
C PRO A 14 4.85 7.42 -12.87
N LYS A 15 5.47 7.16 -11.71
CA LYS A 15 6.42 6.06 -11.48
C LYS A 15 5.78 4.87 -10.75
N HIS A 16 4.46 4.75 -10.77
CA HIS A 16 3.74 3.64 -10.13
C HIS A 16 4.23 2.26 -10.59
N ARG A 17 4.50 2.06 -11.91
CA ARG A 17 5.07 0.80 -12.43
C ARG A 17 6.49 0.53 -11.95
N GLN A 18 7.34 1.56 -11.88
CA GLN A 18 8.70 1.41 -11.36
C GLN A 18 8.70 1.04 -9.87
N THR A 19 7.77 1.63 -9.11
CA THR A 19 7.56 1.30 -7.69
C THR A 19 7.09 -0.14 -7.52
N LEU A 20 6.15 -0.59 -8.36
CA LEU A 20 5.70 -1.98 -8.39
C LEU A 20 6.85 -2.95 -8.71
N LEU A 21 7.62 -2.69 -9.77
CA LEU A 21 8.77 -3.52 -10.15
C LEU A 21 9.84 -3.56 -9.06
N ARG A 22 10.12 -2.44 -8.40
CA ARG A 22 11.05 -2.40 -7.26
C ARG A 22 10.52 -3.23 -6.09
N ARG A 23 9.23 -3.16 -5.79
CA ARG A 23 8.61 -4.01 -4.76
C ARG A 23 8.75 -5.49 -5.10
N VAL A 24 8.45 -5.88 -6.33
CA VAL A 24 8.63 -7.28 -6.78
C VAL A 24 10.09 -7.71 -6.65
N ALA A 25 11.02 -6.90 -7.15
CA ALA A 25 12.45 -7.22 -7.13
C ALA A 25 13.04 -7.35 -5.71
N VAL A 26 12.43 -6.71 -4.70
CA VAL A 26 12.85 -6.82 -3.30
C VAL A 26 12.11 -7.93 -2.58
N TYR A 27 10.77 -7.93 -2.65
CA TYR A 27 9.94 -8.84 -1.86
C TYR A 27 10.02 -10.28 -2.36
N VAL A 28 10.02 -10.54 -3.66
CA VAL A 28 10.06 -11.92 -4.19
C VAL A 28 11.32 -12.69 -3.78
N PRO A 29 12.55 -12.19 -3.98
CA PRO A 29 13.72 -12.95 -3.53
C PRO A 29 13.79 -13.05 -2.00
N SER A 30 13.37 -12.01 -1.27
CA SER A 30 13.33 -12.07 0.20
C SER A 30 12.34 -13.12 0.72
N ALA A 31 11.15 -13.21 0.12
CA ALA A 31 10.13 -14.22 0.39
C ALA A 31 10.64 -15.63 0.09
N ALA A 32 11.31 -15.82 -1.05
CA ALA A 32 11.90 -17.12 -1.42
C ALA A 32 12.95 -17.59 -0.39
N VAL A 33 13.84 -16.69 0.05
CA VAL A 33 14.83 -17.01 1.08
C VAL A 33 14.16 -17.29 2.43
N ALA A 34 13.21 -16.47 2.85
CA ALA A 34 12.48 -16.64 4.11
C ALA A 34 11.67 -17.95 4.12
N THR A 35 11.05 -18.31 3.00
CA THR A 35 10.36 -19.58 2.80
C THR A 35 11.33 -20.76 2.90
N ALA A 36 12.49 -20.68 2.25
CA ALA A 36 13.51 -21.73 2.32
C ALA A 36 14.01 -21.94 3.76
N LEU A 37 14.27 -20.85 4.50
CA LEU A 37 14.65 -20.89 5.91
C LEU A 37 13.54 -21.49 6.78
N PHE A 38 12.28 -21.15 6.51
CA PHE A 38 11.13 -21.71 7.21
C PHE A 38 11.01 -23.22 7.00
N VAL A 39 11.08 -23.68 5.74
CA VAL A 39 11.06 -25.10 5.39
C VAL A 39 12.22 -25.85 6.04
N TYR A 40 13.42 -25.27 6.02
CA TYR A 40 14.58 -25.84 6.70
C TYR A 40 14.34 -25.97 8.22
N ALA A 41 13.82 -24.93 8.87
CA ALA A 41 13.52 -24.97 10.30
C ALA A 41 12.52 -26.06 10.67
N LEU A 42 11.54 -26.36 9.80
CA LEU A 42 10.57 -27.45 10.01
C LEU A 42 11.22 -28.83 10.03
N THR A 43 12.33 -29.04 9.31
CA THR A 43 13.03 -30.34 9.28
C THR A 43 13.71 -30.71 10.60
N ALA A 44 13.97 -29.71 11.45
CA ALA A 44 14.66 -29.88 12.74
C ALA A 44 13.70 -29.98 13.94
N LEU A 45 12.41 -30.21 13.70
CA LEU A 45 11.43 -30.38 14.76
C LEU A 45 11.66 -31.70 15.52
N PRO A 46 11.49 -31.71 16.86
CA PRO A 46 10.93 -30.63 17.70
C PRO A 46 11.95 -29.59 18.22
N GLN A 47 13.26 -29.79 18.01
CA GLN A 47 14.32 -28.97 18.61
C GLN A 47 14.27 -27.49 18.15
N SER A 48 13.75 -27.23 16.95
CA SER A 48 13.65 -25.90 16.34
C SER A 48 12.33 -25.15 16.60
N LEU A 49 11.48 -25.61 17.53
CA LEU A 49 10.12 -25.06 17.70
C LEU A 49 10.07 -23.52 17.81
N ILE A 50 10.94 -22.93 18.64
CA ILE A 50 11.01 -21.47 18.83
C ILE A 50 11.41 -20.78 17.51
N MET A 51 12.40 -21.32 16.80
CA MET A 51 12.85 -20.78 15.52
C MET A 51 11.75 -20.84 14.46
N VAL A 52 11.00 -21.95 14.39
CA VAL A 52 9.86 -22.11 13.46
C VAL A 52 8.82 -21.01 13.70
N ILE A 53 8.46 -20.76 14.96
CA ILE A 53 7.48 -19.71 15.31
C ILE A 53 7.99 -18.32 14.93
N VAL A 54 9.24 -18.01 15.28
CA VAL A 54 9.84 -16.70 14.97
C VAL A 54 9.92 -16.49 13.46
N VAL A 55 10.42 -17.47 12.71
CA VAL A 55 10.54 -17.38 11.26
C VAL A 55 9.15 -17.28 10.62
N ALA A 56 8.15 -18.04 11.08
CA ALA A 56 6.79 -17.96 10.56
C ALA A 56 6.19 -16.54 10.64
N ILE A 57 6.41 -15.84 11.77
CA ILE A 57 5.92 -14.47 11.97
C ILE A 57 6.45 -13.50 10.91
N PHE A 58 7.67 -13.71 10.41
CA PHE A 58 8.27 -12.87 9.38
C PHE A 58 8.01 -13.37 7.96
N THR A 59 8.08 -14.68 7.74
CA THR A 59 7.90 -15.29 6.41
C THR A 59 6.48 -15.07 5.90
N ILE A 60 5.45 -15.27 6.73
CA ILE A 60 4.05 -15.16 6.27
C ILE A 60 3.72 -13.77 5.70
N PRO A 61 3.97 -12.64 6.40
CA PRO A 61 3.72 -11.31 5.84
C PRO A 61 4.56 -11.02 4.60
N LEU A 62 5.81 -11.49 4.57
CA LEU A 62 6.72 -11.27 3.45
C LEU A 62 6.23 -11.97 2.18
N ASP A 63 5.76 -13.21 2.32
CA ASP A 63 5.16 -13.98 1.23
C ASP A 63 3.86 -13.34 0.76
N MET A 64 3.01 -12.86 1.67
CA MET A 64 1.79 -12.14 1.32
C MET A 64 2.08 -10.87 0.49
N GLU A 65 3.09 -10.08 0.87
CA GLU A 65 3.53 -8.90 0.13
C GLU A 65 4.12 -9.27 -1.25
N ALA A 66 4.94 -10.32 -1.30
CA ALA A 66 5.50 -10.82 -2.56
C ALA A 66 4.41 -11.29 -3.53
N VAL A 67 3.45 -12.09 -3.05
CA VAL A 67 2.32 -12.57 -3.85
C VAL A 67 1.46 -11.39 -4.33
N SER A 68 1.18 -10.42 -3.46
CA SER A 68 0.39 -9.24 -3.82
C SER A 68 1.09 -8.41 -4.92
N ALA A 69 2.40 -8.19 -4.79
CA ALA A 69 3.18 -7.46 -5.79
C ALA A 69 3.25 -8.21 -7.13
N VAL A 70 3.39 -9.54 -7.12
CA VAL A 70 3.40 -10.36 -8.33
C VAL A 70 2.03 -10.39 -9.01
N ARG A 71 0.94 -10.53 -8.24
CA ARG A 71 -0.44 -10.50 -8.79
C ARG A 71 -0.76 -9.17 -9.44
N ASP A 72 -0.20 -8.08 -8.93
CA ASP A 72 -0.39 -6.76 -9.53
C ASP A 72 0.37 -6.56 -10.84
N LEU A 73 1.40 -7.35 -11.17
CA LEU A 73 2.08 -7.26 -12.47
C LEU A 73 1.16 -7.59 -13.66
N SER A 74 0.20 -8.50 -13.45
CA SER A 74 -0.77 -8.91 -14.46
C SER A 74 -2.15 -8.28 -14.28
N ALA A 75 -2.38 -7.59 -13.17
CA ALA A 75 -3.65 -6.93 -12.90
C ALA A 75 -3.78 -5.60 -13.67
N GLN A 76 -4.99 -5.04 -13.65
CA GLN A 76 -5.24 -3.68 -14.11
C GLN A 76 -5.53 -2.77 -12.90
N PRO A 77 -5.17 -1.49 -12.98
CA PRO A 77 -5.56 -0.48 -11.99
C PRO A 77 -7.05 -0.50 -11.72
N VAL A 78 -7.42 -0.33 -10.45
CA VAL A 78 -8.81 -0.23 -10.01
C VAL A 78 -9.04 1.14 -9.37
N VAL A 79 -10.26 1.64 -9.55
CA VAL A 79 -10.69 2.91 -8.97
C VAL A 79 -11.53 2.62 -7.74
N THR A 80 -11.15 3.19 -6.60
CA THR A 80 -11.93 3.19 -5.37
C THR A 80 -12.38 4.62 -5.07
N GLU A 81 -13.69 4.83 -5.02
CA GLU A 81 -14.29 6.08 -4.57
C GLU A 81 -14.79 5.94 -3.14
N GLY A 82 -14.63 7.01 -2.35
CA GLY A 82 -15.12 7.03 -0.98
C GLY A 82 -14.75 8.30 -0.24
N ARG A 83 -15.22 8.40 1.00
CA ARG A 83 -14.83 9.47 1.91
C ARG A 83 -13.56 9.09 2.65
N ILE A 84 -12.77 10.11 3.00
CA ILE A 84 -11.60 9.93 3.86
C ILE A 84 -12.10 9.72 5.30
N ASP A 85 -12.04 8.46 5.75
CA ASP A 85 -12.46 8.04 7.09
C ASP A 85 -11.41 8.43 8.14
N ARG A 86 -10.13 8.28 7.80
CA ARG A 86 -8.99 8.55 8.70
C ARG A 86 -7.79 9.07 7.90
N LYS A 87 -6.99 9.89 8.58
CA LYS A 87 -5.76 10.48 8.05
C LYS A 87 -4.70 10.46 9.15
N TRP A 88 -3.51 10.00 8.84
CA TRP A 88 -2.36 10.07 9.75
C TRP A 88 -1.06 10.26 8.98
N SER A 89 -0.03 10.69 9.68
CA SER A 89 1.32 10.81 9.12
C SER A 89 2.30 10.04 9.99
N LYS A 90 3.23 9.31 9.37
CA LYS A 90 4.31 8.58 10.04
C LYS A 90 5.65 9.10 9.56
N ALA A 91 6.60 9.33 10.47
CA ALA A 91 7.98 9.61 10.08
C ALA A 91 8.60 8.36 9.46
N ARG A 92 9.36 8.50 8.36
CA ARG A 92 10.22 7.42 7.86
C ARG A 92 11.37 7.18 8.83
N PHE A 93 11.84 5.94 8.88
CA PHE A 93 13.03 5.58 9.65
C PHE A 93 14.22 6.46 9.23
N ALA A 94 14.98 6.94 10.23
CA ALA A 94 16.24 7.67 10.06
C ALA A 94 16.17 8.96 9.18
N PHE A 95 15.29 9.91 9.51
CA PHE A 95 15.28 11.29 8.94
C PHE A 95 14.87 11.45 7.46
N PHE A 96 14.54 10.38 6.73
CA PHE A 96 14.16 10.43 5.30
C PHE A 96 12.70 10.88 5.00
N GLY A 97 12.21 11.89 5.72
CA GLY A 97 10.92 12.54 5.46
C GLY A 97 9.70 11.93 6.19
N ARG A 98 8.50 12.41 5.83
CA ARG A 98 7.21 11.96 6.38
C ARG A 98 6.40 11.25 5.30
N VAL A 99 5.67 10.22 5.71
CA VAL A 99 4.74 9.48 4.87
C VAL A 99 3.33 9.78 5.37
N HIS A 100 2.43 10.07 4.45
CA HIS A 100 1.03 10.36 4.74
C HIS A 100 0.16 9.18 4.35
N TYR A 101 -0.79 8.86 5.21
CA TYR A 101 -1.69 7.73 5.05
C TYR A 101 -3.13 8.20 5.10
N LEU A 102 -3.93 7.73 4.15
CA LEU A 102 -5.35 7.97 4.05
C LEU A 102 -6.10 6.65 4.09
N MET A 103 -7.20 6.62 4.84
CA MET A 103 -8.13 5.50 4.84
C MET A 103 -9.38 5.92 4.07
N VAL A 104 -9.66 5.21 2.96
CA VAL A 104 -10.81 5.46 2.09
C VAL A 104 -11.54 4.15 1.89
N ASN A 105 -12.82 4.10 2.27
CA ASN A 105 -13.65 2.89 2.14
C ASN A 105 -12.97 1.65 2.75
N ARG A 106 -12.46 1.79 3.99
CA ARG A 106 -11.71 0.75 4.73
C ARG A 106 -10.39 0.27 4.10
N LYS A 107 -9.93 0.89 3.01
CA LYS A 107 -8.61 0.61 2.41
C LYS A 107 -7.60 1.69 2.81
N LEU A 108 -6.36 1.29 2.99
CA LEU A 108 -5.26 2.16 3.37
C LEU A 108 -4.41 2.52 2.15
N PHE A 109 -4.18 3.82 1.94
CA PHE A 109 -3.35 4.34 0.87
C PHE A 109 -2.22 5.20 1.42
N GLU A 110 -1.00 4.94 0.93
CA GLU A 110 0.15 5.83 1.11
C GLU A 110 0.08 6.95 0.06
N VAL A 111 0.06 8.20 0.50
CA VAL A 111 0.02 9.39 -0.36
C VAL A 111 1.23 10.27 -0.11
N GLY A 112 1.57 11.09 -1.09
CA GLY A 112 2.63 12.08 -0.99
C GLY A 112 2.28 13.22 -0.03
N ALA A 113 3.26 14.10 0.18
CA ALA A 113 3.11 15.23 1.10
C ALA A 113 2.04 16.22 0.63
N VAL A 114 1.89 16.43 -0.68
CA VAL A 114 0.91 17.38 -1.25
C VAL A 114 -0.51 16.91 -0.97
N ALA A 115 -0.89 15.70 -1.41
CA ALA A 115 -2.19 15.13 -1.09
C ALA A 115 -2.42 14.97 0.41
N GLY A 116 -1.36 14.62 1.16
CA GLY A 116 -1.36 14.55 2.60
C GLY A 116 -1.59 15.89 3.32
N LEU A 117 -1.40 17.04 2.67
CA LEU A 117 -1.68 18.36 3.24
C LEU A 117 -3.02 18.90 2.76
N GLU A 118 -3.32 18.73 1.47
CA GLU A 118 -4.52 19.29 0.84
C GLU A 118 -5.80 18.54 1.22
N LEU A 119 -5.77 17.21 1.28
CA LEU A 119 -6.96 16.40 1.55
C LEU A 119 -7.35 16.45 3.03
N GLN A 120 -8.64 16.66 3.31
CA GLN A 120 -9.19 16.72 4.65
C GLN A 120 -10.04 15.50 5.00
N LEU A 121 -10.22 15.26 6.30
CA LEU A 121 -11.14 14.22 6.78
C LEU A 121 -12.56 14.51 6.28
N GLY A 122 -13.22 13.51 5.72
CA GLY A 122 -14.55 13.65 5.13
C GLY A 122 -14.58 14.10 3.67
N ASP A 123 -13.46 14.50 3.07
CA ASP A 123 -13.39 14.77 1.63
C ASP A 123 -13.78 13.51 0.85
N GLN A 124 -14.54 13.69 -0.23
CA GLN A 124 -14.86 12.61 -1.15
C GLN A 124 -13.81 12.55 -2.25
N VAL A 125 -13.12 11.42 -2.33
CA VAL A 125 -11.97 11.22 -3.21
C VAL A 125 -12.16 10.03 -4.12
N ARG A 126 -11.56 10.13 -5.31
CA ARG A 126 -11.36 9.04 -6.26
C ARG A 126 -9.89 8.64 -6.20
N VAL A 127 -9.63 7.40 -5.81
CA VAL A 127 -8.28 6.85 -5.68
C VAL A 127 -8.11 5.75 -6.72
N GLU A 128 -7.17 5.94 -7.64
CA GLU A 128 -6.74 4.90 -8.56
C GLU A 128 -5.53 4.18 -7.98
N HIS A 129 -5.61 2.85 -7.89
CA HIS A 129 -4.58 2.06 -7.25
C HIS A 129 -4.47 0.66 -7.82
N TRP A 130 -3.36 -0.01 -7.52
CA TRP A 130 -3.21 -1.43 -7.83
C TRP A 130 -4.02 -2.30 -6.85
N PRO A 131 -4.74 -3.34 -7.33
CA PRO A 131 -5.77 -4.01 -6.54
C PRO A 131 -5.27 -4.76 -5.31
N HIS A 132 -4.06 -5.33 -5.32
CA HIS A 132 -3.56 -6.15 -4.20
C HIS A 132 -2.55 -5.40 -3.32
N SER A 133 -1.58 -4.71 -3.92
CA SER A 133 -0.52 -3.97 -3.23
C SER A 133 -0.95 -2.58 -2.74
N HIS A 134 -2.13 -2.12 -3.16
CA HIS A 134 -2.69 -0.78 -2.87
C HIS A 134 -1.73 0.36 -3.20
N ILE A 135 -0.80 0.16 -4.14
CA ILE A 135 0.09 1.21 -4.62
C ILE A 135 -0.76 2.27 -5.31
N LEU A 136 -0.65 3.51 -4.84
CA LEU A 136 -1.32 4.67 -5.40
C LEU A 136 -0.81 4.99 -6.80
N ILE A 137 -1.73 5.23 -7.73
CA ILE A 137 -1.47 5.73 -9.08
C ILE A 137 -1.88 7.19 -9.15
N SER A 138 -3.13 7.49 -8.81
CA SER A 138 -3.65 8.86 -8.77
C SER A 138 -4.65 9.04 -7.64
N VAL A 139 -4.73 10.26 -7.12
CA VAL A 139 -5.80 10.67 -6.21
C VAL A 139 -6.37 12.00 -6.67
N ALA A 140 -7.69 12.03 -6.81
CA ALA A 140 -8.42 13.23 -7.16
C ALA A 140 -9.54 13.51 -6.15
N ARG A 141 -9.76 14.79 -5.85
CA ARG A 141 -10.90 15.22 -5.05
C ARG A 141 -12.12 15.36 -5.94
N LEU A 142 -13.21 14.72 -5.55
CA LEU A 142 -14.51 14.84 -6.20
C LEU A 142 -15.35 15.93 -5.54
N THR A 143 -15.32 16.00 -4.21
CA THR A 143 -16.08 16.99 -3.44
C THR A 143 -15.37 17.26 -2.12
N ALA A 144 -15.16 18.53 -1.80
CA ALA A 144 -14.63 18.93 -0.51
C ALA A 144 -15.65 18.65 0.60
N ALA A 145 -15.18 18.29 1.79
CA ALA A 145 -16.04 18.19 2.96
C ALA A 145 -16.69 19.56 3.24
N PRO A 146 -17.97 19.59 3.64
CA PRO A 146 -18.58 20.84 4.08
C PRO A 146 -17.82 21.39 5.30
N PRO A 147 -17.53 22.70 5.36
CA PRO A 147 -16.89 23.30 6.52
C PRO A 147 -17.80 23.07 7.75
N ARG A 148 -17.22 22.54 8.82
CA ARG A 148 -17.88 22.42 10.12
C ARG A 148 -17.77 23.70 10.89
#